data_AF-A0AAU9J911-F1
#
_entry.id   AF-A0AAU9J911-F1
#
_cell.length_a   1.000
_cell.length_b   1.000
_cell.length_c   1.000
_cell.angle_alpha   90.00
_cell.angle_beta   90.00
_cell.angle_gamma   90.00
#
_symmetry.space_group_name_H-M   'P 1'
#
loop_
_entity.id
_entity.type
_entity.pdbx_description
1 polymer ?
#
loop_
_entity_poly.entity_id
_entity_poly.type
_entity_poly.pdbx_seq_one_letter_code
_entity_poly.pdbx_strand_id
1 'polypeptide(L)'
;MRGITYFRIFKNTRYMVNLITQVIKDITSFFILLFYSTLAFAFIFLVMDKEDPKLIDYIKISYRLDLGDFDPTGFTSMQWVCLFLATMTNMIIMLNLLISIMGDTFGKVQENAEIADRKELLGMISEIETLMFWKKKCTERSYFQVLTGEESEETEKNISTRVTVIKKNIKRNHLQTLKRMDSLEEMLKKIWTKLEGDKKEEEIEESSDEESGEESGEQSGEEED
;
A
#
# COMPACT_ATOMS: atom_id res chain seq x y z
N MET A 1 -25.65 -22.02 2.57
CA MET A 1 -24.90 -21.63 1.35
C MET A 1 -25.67 -21.80 0.04
N ARG A 2 -26.47 -22.86 -0.19
CA ARG A 2 -27.20 -23.06 -1.47
C ARG A 2 -28.18 -21.93 -1.85
N GLY A 3 -28.81 -21.28 -0.88
CA GLY A 3 -29.72 -20.14 -1.14
C GLY A 3 -29.00 -18.92 -1.76
N ILE A 4 -27.77 -18.65 -1.33
CA ILE A 4 -26.96 -17.52 -1.81
C ILE A 4 -26.55 -17.73 -3.29
N THR A 5 -26.43 -18.99 -3.71
CA THR A 5 -26.09 -19.35 -5.10
C THR A 5 -27.16 -18.92 -6.10
N TYR A 6 -28.44 -18.82 -5.72
CA TYR A 6 -29.50 -18.34 -6.63
C TYR A 6 -29.36 -16.84 -6.96
N PHE A 7 -28.81 -16.05 -6.05
CA PHE A 7 -28.52 -14.63 -6.31
C PHE A 7 -27.38 -14.41 -7.32
N ARG A 8 -26.67 -15.48 -7.70
CA ARG A 8 -25.62 -15.45 -8.74
C ARG A 8 -26.21 -15.21 -10.14
N ILE A 9 -27.52 -15.44 -10.32
CA ILE A 9 -28.21 -15.26 -11.61
C ILE A 9 -28.29 -13.77 -11.99
N PHE A 10 -28.63 -12.88 -11.06
CA PHE A 10 -28.75 -11.44 -11.36
C PHE A 10 -27.38 -10.76 -11.35
N LYS A 11 -27.12 -9.93 -12.37
CA LYS A 11 -25.82 -9.26 -12.57
C LYS A 11 -25.38 -8.42 -11.36
N ASN A 12 -26.29 -7.64 -10.78
CA ASN A 12 -25.96 -6.74 -9.67
C ASN A 12 -25.65 -7.50 -8.36
N THR A 13 -26.39 -8.59 -8.08
CA THR A 13 -26.21 -9.37 -6.85
C THR A 13 -25.06 -10.37 -6.95
N ARG A 14 -24.71 -10.83 -8.15
CA ARG A 14 -23.57 -11.73 -8.37
C ARG A 14 -22.25 -11.17 -7.86
N TYR A 15 -21.99 -9.89 -8.13
CA TYR A 15 -20.81 -9.20 -7.58
C TYR A 15 -20.80 -9.26 -6.05
N MET A 16 -21.93 -8.91 -5.41
CA MET A 16 -22.04 -8.94 -3.94
C MET A 16 -21.84 -10.35 -3.37
N VAL A 17 -22.38 -11.38 -4.04
CA VAL A 17 -22.19 -12.78 -3.63
C VAL A 17 -20.72 -13.20 -3.69
N ASN A 18 -20.01 -12.81 -4.76
CA ASN A 18 -18.58 -13.09 -4.90
C ASN A 18 -17.76 -12.36 -3.82
N LEU A 19 -18.09 -11.08 -3.57
CA LEU A 19 -17.48 -10.29 -2.51
C LEU A 19 -17.67 -10.96 -1.13
N ILE A 20 -18.90 -11.27 -0.75
CA ILE A 20 -19.22 -11.90 0.55
C ILE A 20 -18.51 -13.26 0.67
N THR A 21 -18.51 -14.06 -0.40
CA THR A 21 -17.85 -15.37 -0.37
C THR A 21 -16.35 -15.24 -0.16
N GLN A 22 -15.71 -14.26 -0.80
CA GLN A 22 -14.28 -14.02 -0.63
C GLN A 22 -13.97 -13.48 0.77
N VAL A 23 -14.76 -12.51 1.25
CA VAL A 23 -14.63 -11.95 2.59
C VAL A 23 -14.79 -13.03 3.68
N ILE A 24 -15.76 -13.95 3.56
CA ILE A 24 -15.92 -15.06 4.51
C ILE A 24 -14.66 -15.95 4.55
N LYS A 25 -14.03 -16.21 3.39
CA LYS A 25 -12.78 -16.99 3.34
C LYS A 25 -11.65 -16.25 4.05
N ASP A 26 -11.49 -14.96 3.78
CA ASP A 26 -10.38 -14.17 4.28
C ASP A 26 -10.52 -13.86 5.79
N ILE A 27 -11.75 -13.68 6.28
CA ILE A 27 -12.05 -13.51 7.72
C ILE A 27 -11.78 -14.79 8.54
N THR A 28 -11.67 -15.97 7.92
CA THR A 28 -11.40 -17.22 8.66
C THR A 28 -10.08 -17.15 9.45
N SER A 29 -9.04 -16.54 8.88
CA SER A 29 -7.76 -16.31 9.57
C SER A 29 -7.91 -15.40 10.79
N PHE A 30 -8.79 -14.40 10.71
CA PHE A 30 -9.14 -13.54 11.84
C PHE A 30 -9.86 -14.31 12.95
N PHE A 31 -10.81 -15.19 12.62
CA PHE A 31 -11.52 -15.99 13.62
C PHE A 31 -10.61 -16.92 14.41
N ILE A 32 -9.52 -17.42 13.80
CA ILE A 32 -8.52 -18.23 14.52
C ILE A 32 -7.82 -17.40 15.59
N LEU A 33 -7.41 -16.17 15.27
CA LEU A 33 -6.79 -15.25 16.22
C LEU A 33 -7.75 -14.83 17.33
N LEU A 34 -9.00 -14.52 16.96
CA LEU A 34 -10.07 -14.22 17.91
C LEU A 34 -10.25 -15.38 18.87
N PHE A 35 -10.42 -16.61 18.36
CA PHE A 35 -10.61 -17.81 19.18
C PHE A 35 -9.43 -18.07 20.13
N TYR A 36 -8.20 -17.88 19.67
CA TYR A 36 -7.01 -18.01 20.51
C TYR A 36 -7.00 -16.98 21.65
N SER A 37 -7.34 -15.72 21.34
CA SER A 37 -7.48 -14.63 22.32
C SER A 37 -8.59 -14.92 23.33
N THR A 38 -9.78 -15.36 22.88
CA THR A 38 -10.91 -15.72 23.73
C THR A 38 -10.51 -16.81 24.72
N LEU A 39 -9.82 -17.87 24.27
CA LEU A 39 -9.34 -18.94 25.15
C LEU A 39 -8.31 -18.43 26.15
N ALA A 40 -7.34 -17.61 25.70
CA ALA A 40 -6.31 -17.05 26.57
C ALA A 40 -6.93 -16.24 27.73
N PHE A 41 -7.88 -15.34 27.43
CA PHE A 41 -8.57 -14.58 28.46
C PHE A 41 -9.47 -15.44 29.33
N ALA A 42 -10.12 -16.46 28.78
CA ALA A 42 -10.94 -17.39 29.57
C ALA A 42 -10.10 -18.13 30.63
N PHE A 43 -8.88 -18.57 30.26
CA PHE A 43 -7.95 -19.18 31.22
C PHE A 43 -7.43 -18.19 32.26
N ILE A 44 -7.13 -16.94 31.86
CA ILE A 44 -6.71 -15.89 32.79
C ILE A 44 -7.81 -15.64 33.83
N PHE A 45 -9.06 -15.47 33.41
CA PHE A 45 -10.19 -15.27 34.34
C PHE A 45 -10.42 -16.48 35.24
N LEU A 46 -10.28 -17.71 34.71
CA LEU A 46 -10.42 -18.94 35.50
C LEU A 46 -9.35 -19.07 36.60
N VAL A 47 -8.11 -18.65 36.37
CA VAL A 47 -7.05 -18.70 37.39
C VAL A 47 -7.20 -17.60 38.44
N MET A 48 -7.82 -16.48 38.07
CA MET A 48 -8.00 -15.34 38.98
C MET A 48 -9.18 -15.51 39.92
N ASP A 49 -10.16 -16.32 39.53
CA ASP A 49 -11.27 -16.67 40.39
C ASP A 49 -10.91 -17.83 41.32
N LYS A 50 -11.38 -17.76 42.57
CA LYS A 50 -11.04 -18.74 43.63
C LYS A 50 -12.18 -19.72 43.91
N GLU A 51 -13.35 -19.51 43.33
CA GLU A 51 -14.46 -20.46 43.38
C GLU A 51 -14.21 -21.64 42.43
N ASP A 52 -14.96 -22.74 42.53
CA ASP A 52 -14.88 -23.91 41.62
C ASP A 52 -15.75 -23.69 40.38
N PRO A 53 -15.23 -23.16 39.25
CA PRO A 53 -16.09 -22.64 38.22
C PRO A 53 -15.97 -23.49 36.96
N LYS A 54 -17.05 -23.57 36.19
CA LYS A 54 -17.02 -24.32 34.93
C LYS A 54 -16.29 -23.50 33.89
N LEU A 55 -15.27 -24.09 33.27
CA LEU A 55 -14.49 -23.48 32.18
C LEU A 55 -15.40 -22.90 31.06
N ILE A 56 -16.54 -23.53 30.79
CA ILE A 56 -17.49 -23.08 29.77
C ILE A 56 -18.09 -21.70 30.08
N ASP A 57 -18.24 -21.33 31.36
CA ASP A 57 -18.84 -20.06 31.75
C ASP A 57 -17.85 -18.91 31.56
N TYR A 58 -16.55 -19.12 31.80
CA TYR A 58 -15.53 -18.14 31.44
C TYR A 58 -15.33 -17.99 29.96
N ILE A 59 -15.44 -19.07 29.18
CA ILE A 59 -15.42 -18.95 27.71
C ILE A 59 -16.57 -18.06 27.23
N LYS A 60 -17.77 -18.18 27.83
CA LYS A 60 -18.89 -17.27 27.51
C LYS A 60 -18.59 -15.84 27.91
N ILE A 61 -18.00 -15.61 29.08
CA ILE A 61 -17.63 -14.27 29.55
C ILE A 61 -16.59 -13.64 28.61
N SER A 62 -15.53 -14.37 28.26
CA SER A 62 -14.50 -13.91 27.33
C SER A 62 -15.06 -13.67 25.93
N TYR A 63 -15.98 -14.51 25.46
CA TYR A 63 -16.64 -14.29 24.17
C TYR A 63 -17.54 -13.03 24.19
N ARG A 64 -18.28 -12.78 25.27
CA ARG A 64 -19.07 -11.56 25.41
C ARG A 64 -18.17 -10.32 25.50
N LEU A 65 -17.02 -10.44 26.17
CA LEU A 65 -16.01 -9.40 26.23
C LEU A 65 -15.45 -9.05 24.85
N ASP A 66 -15.24 -10.04 23.98
CA ASP A 66 -14.85 -9.83 22.58
C ASP A 66 -15.95 -9.10 21.80
N LEU A 67 -17.23 -9.32 22.12
CA LEU A 67 -18.36 -8.57 21.54
C LEU A 67 -18.56 -7.18 22.17
N GLY A 68 -17.80 -6.83 23.21
CA GLY A 68 -17.95 -5.59 23.98
C GLY A 68 -19.10 -5.60 24.99
N ASP A 69 -19.73 -6.75 25.22
CA ASP A 69 -20.74 -6.96 26.27
C ASP A 69 -20.06 -7.53 27.52
N PHE A 70 -19.90 -6.73 28.57
CA PHE A 70 -19.40 -7.25 29.84
C PHE A 70 -20.06 -6.53 31.02
N ASP A 71 -20.31 -7.28 32.08
CA ASP A 71 -20.80 -6.75 33.34
C ASP A 71 -19.62 -6.63 34.32
N PRO A 72 -19.18 -5.41 34.67
CA PRO A 72 -18.07 -5.22 35.59
C PRO A 72 -18.45 -5.37 37.07
N THR A 73 -19.69 -5.71 37.39
CA THR A 73 -20.14 -5.81 38.77
C THR A 73 -19.43 -6.98 39.49
N GLY A 74 -18.64 -6.66 40.52
CA GLY A 74 -17.95 -7.65 41.36
C GLY A 74 -16.50 -7.95 40.99
N PHE A 75 -15.91 -7.26 40.00
CA PHE A 75 -14.49 -7.48 39.66
C PHE A 75 -13.52 -6.91 40.70
N THR A 76 -12.50 -7.70 41.02
CA THR A 76 -11.33 -7.28 41.80
C THR A 76 -10.43 -6.34 41.01
N SER A 77 -9.56 -5.57 41.70
CA SER A 77 -8.64 -4.63 41.05
C SER A 77 -7.74 -5.29 40.00
N MET A 78 -7.33 -6.55 40.21
CA MET A 78 -6.51 -7.31 39.25
C MET A 78 -7.32 -7.69 38.00
N GLN A 79 -8.59 -8.08 38.17
CA GLN A 79 -9.50 -8.43 37.06
C GLN A 79 -9.80 -7.21 36.19
N TRP A 80 -9.91 -6.02 36.80
CA TRP A 80 -10.04 -4.75 36.08
C TRP A 80 -8.87 -4.46 35.13
N VAL A 81 -7.64 -4.75 35.55
CA VAL A 81 -6.45 -4.58 34.67
C VAL A 81 -6.50 -5.58 33.51
N CYS A 82 -6.89 -6.84 33.77
CA CYS A 82 -7.03 -7.84 32.72
C CYS A 82 -8.14 -7.47 31.72
N LEU A 83 -9.26 -6.94 32.19
CA LEU A 83 -10.36 -6.44 31.37
C LEU A 83 -9.91 -5.28 30.46
N PHE A 84 -9.13 -4.34 31.00
CA PHE A 84 -8.56 -3.25 30.21
C PHE A 84 -7.61 -3.78 29.11
N LEU A 85 -6.75 -4.75 29.43
CA LEU A 85 -5.85 -5.35 28.45
C LEU A 85 -6.61 -6.15 27.38
N ALA A 86 -7.67 -6.86 27.78
CA ALA A 86 -8.53 -7.62 26.89
C ALA A 86 -9.30 -6.72 25.92
N THR A 87 -9.88 -5.61 26.40
CA THR A 87 -10.57 -4.64 25.56
C THR A 87 -9.61 -3.92 24.59
N MET A 88 -8.39 -3.59 25.02
CA MET A 88 -7.35 -3.06 24.12
C MET A 88 -6.96 -4.06 23.03
N THR A 89 -6.73 -5.31 23.42
CA THR A 89 -6.39 -6.40 22.48
C THR A 89 -7.54 -6.63 21.51
N ASN A 90 -8.78 -6.66 22.00
CA ASN A 90 -9.98 -6.78 21.19
C ASN A 90 -10.11 -5.62 20.18
N MET A 91 -9.83 -4.38 20.60
CA MET A 91 -9.85 -3.22 19.69
C MET A 91 -8.79 -3.35 18.58
N ILE A 92 -7.59 -3.84 18.91
CA ILE A 92 -6.52 -4.08 17.94
C ILE A 92 -6.89 -5.22 16.97
N ILE A 93 -7.42 -6.33 17.49
CA ILE A 93 -7.77 -7.51 16.68
C ILE A 93 -9.02 -7.22 15.83
N MET A 94 -10.11 -6.72 16.41
CA MET A 94 -11.36 -6.49 15.69
C MET A 94 -11.33 -5.32 14.73
N LEU A 95 -10.77 -4.17 15.09
CA LEU A 95 -10.83 -3.01 14.19
C LEU A 95 -9.65 -3.01 13.22
N ASN A 96 -8.41 -3.11 13.71
CA ASN A 96 -7.26 -2.88 12.84
C ASN A 96 -7.01 -4.04 11.87
N LEU A 97 -7.11 -5.29 12.35
CA LEU A 97 -6.88 -6.47 11.49
C LEU A 97 -8.05 -6.75 10.55
N LEU A 98 -9.30 -6.66 11.02
CA LEU A 98 -10.46 -6.94 10.18
C LEU A 98 -10.62 -5.91 9.06
N ILE A 99 -10.43 -4.61 9.36
CA ILE A 99 -10.54 -3.55 8.35
C ILE A 99 -9.43 -3.70 7.31
N SER A 100 -8.21 -4.02 7.74
CA SER A 100 -7.10 -4.27 6.81
C SER A 100 -7.39 -5.45 5.88
N ILE A 101 -7.87 -6.58 6.42
CA ILE A 101 -8.20 -7.76 5.62
C ILE A 101 -9.36 -7.45 4.66
N MET A 102 -10.43 -6.81 5.13
CA MET A 102 -11.54 -6.43 4.26
C MET A 102 -11.12 -5.44 3.18
N GLY A 103 -10.24 -4.48 3.47
CA GLY A 103 -9.71 -3.53 2.49
C GLY A 103 -8.95 -4.23 1.37
N ASP A 104 -8.05 -5.15 1.72
CA ASP A 104 -7.28 -5.93 0.75
C ASP A 104 -8.18 -6.84 -0.10
N THR A 105 -9.13 -7.53 0.53
CA THR A 105 -10.10 -8.39 -0.16
C THR A 105 -10.98 -7.58 -1.10
N PHE A 106 -11.47 -6.43 -0.65
CA PHE A 106 -12.31 -5.56 -1.46
C PHE A 106 -11.56 -5.09 -2.71
N GLY A 107 -10.30 -4.64 -2.56
CA GLY A 107 -9.45 -4.27 -3.70
C GLY A 107 -9.26 -5.42 -4.70
N LYS A 108 -8.90 -6.62 -4.22
CA LYS A 108 -8.70 -7.82 -5.06
C LYS A 108 -9.97 -8.25 -5.79
N VAL A 109 -11.12 -8.22 -5.13
CA VAL A 109 -12.41 -8.59 -5.73
C VAL A 109 -12.84 -7.53 -6.75
N GLN A 110 -12.61 -6.25 -6.47
CA GLN A 110 -12.97 -5.17 -7.39
C GLN A 110 -12.14 -5.20 -8.67
N GLU A 111 -10.84 -5.47 -8.59
CA GLU A 111 -9.96 -5.65 -9.75
C GLU A 111 -10.41 -6.84 -10.63
N ASN A 112 -10.77 -7.95 -9.98
CA ASN A 112 -11.17 -9.18 -10.67
C ASN A 112 -12.68 -9.28 -10.95
N ALA A 113 -13.45 -8.24 -10.63
CA ALA A 113 -14.91 -8.29 -10.62
C ALA A 113 -15.48 -8.64 -12.00
N GLU A 114 -14.98 -8.00 -13.05
CA GLU A 114 -15.46 -8.19 -14.42
C GLU A 114 -15.09 -9.56 -14.98
N ILE A 115 -13.87 -10.03 -14.68
CA ILE A 115 -13.39 -11.36 -15.09
C ILE A 115 -14.20 -12.44 -14.39
N ALA A 116 -14.40 -12.30 -13.07
CA ALA A 116 -15.20 -13.23 -12.28
C ALA A 116 -16.67 -13.24 -12.75
N ASP A 117 -17.25 -12.08 -13.05
CA ASP A 117 -18.62 -11.95 -13.58
C ASP A 117 -18.81 -12.68 -14.91
N ARG A 118 -17.86 -12.51 -15.85
CA ARG A 118 -17.91 -13.20 -17.15
C ARG A 118 -17.72 -14.71 -17.00
N LYS A 119 -16.75 -15.14 -16.18
CA LYS A 119 -16.50 -16.56 -15.88
C LYS A 119 -17.74 -17.22 -15.27
N GLU A 120 -18.43 -16.48 -14.40
CA GLU A 120 -19.67 -16.92 -13.78
C GLU A 120 -20.79 -17.13 -14.78
N LEU A 121 -21.00 -16.13 -15.64
CA LEU A 121 -22.02 -16.19 -16.67
C LEU A 121 -21.78 -17.36 -17.63
N LEU A 122 -20.52 -17.57 -18.05
CA LEU A 122 -20.14 -18.67 -18.92
C LEU A 122 -20.36 -20.03 -18.26
N GLY A 123 -20.07 -20.15 -16.96
CA GLY A 123 -20.36 -21.36 -16.18
C GLY A 123 -21.86 -21.69 -16.20
N MET A 124 -22.71 -20.70 -15.91
CA MET A 124 -24.17 -20.88 -15.96
C MET A 124 -24.68 -21.23 -17.36
N ILE A 125 -24.14 -20.60 -18.41
CA ILE A 125 -24.51 -20.91 -19.80
C ILE A 125 -24.13 -22.35 -20.14
N SER A 126 -22.92 -22.79 -19.77
CA SER A 126 -22.44 -24.16 -20.03
C SER A 126 -23.26 -25.22 -19.28
N GLU A 127 -23.66 -24.94 -18.04
CA GLU A 127 -24.58 -25.79 -17.28
C GLU A 127 -25.92 -25.94 -18.01
N ILE A 128 -26.50 -24.83 -18.48
CA ILE A 128 -27.76 -24.84 -19.24
C ILE A 128 -27.61 -25.59 -20.57
N GLU A 129 -26.52 -25.38 -21.30
CA GLU A 129 -26.24 -26.05 -22.57
C GLU A 129 -26.18 -27.57 -22.40
N THR A 130 -25.55 -28.02 -21.31
CA THR A 130 -25.45 -29.45 -20.97
C THR A 130 -26.84 -30.05 -20.66
N LEU A 131 -27.72 -29.27 -20.01
CA LEU A 131 -29.10 -29.66 -19.73
C LEU A 131 -30.01 -29.63 -20.98
N MET A 132 -29.67 -28.83 -22.00
CA MET A 132 -30.41 -28.73 -23.27
C MET A 132 -30.01 -29.78 -24.32
N PHE A 133 -29.66 -31.00 -23.91
CA PHE A 133 -29.20 -32.09 -24.79
C PHE A 133 -30.17 -32.44 -25.93
N TRP A 134 -31.47 -32.21 -25.75
CA TRP A 134 -32.56 -32.42 -26.72
C TRP A 134 -32.52 -31.49 -27.94
N LYS A 135 -31.88 -30.32 -27.83
CA LYS A 135 -31.85 -29.30 -28.90
C LYS A 135 -30.58 -29.33 -29.75
N LYS A 136 -29.70 -30.32 -29.53
CA LYS A 136 -28.37 -30.46 -30.16
C LYS A 136 -28.37 -30.64 -31.69
N LYS A 137 -29.52 -30.87 -32.32
CA LYS A 137 -29.65 -31.10 -33.78
C LYS A 137 -29.88 -29.84 -34.61
N CYS A 138 -30.12 -28.68 -33.98
CA CYS A 138 -30.27 -27.40 -34.67
C CYS A 138 -29.00 -26.56 -34.50
N THR A 139 -27.91 -26.98 -35.12
CA THR A 139 -26.66 -26.22 -35.11
C THR A 139 -26.27 -25.90 -36.54
N GLU A 140 -26.60 -24.70 -36.99
CA GLU A 140 -25.97 -24.13 -38.18
C GLU A 140 -24.51 -23.79 -37.85
N ARG A 141 -23.60 -23.94 -38.82
CA ARG A 141 -22.19 -23.62 -38.62
C ARG A 141 -22.05 -22.13 -38.34
N SER A 142 -21.78 -21.78 -37.09
CA SER A 142 -21.48 -20.42 -36.66
C SER A 142 -19.98 -20.29 -36.40
N TYR A 143 -19.39 -19.22 -36.89
CA TYR A 143 -17.99 -18.91 -36.63
C TYR A 143 -17.89 -18.16 -35.29
N PHE A 144 -17.07 -18.66 -34.36
CA PHE A 144 -16.75 -17.96 -33.12
C PHE A 144 -15.39 -17.28 -33.33
N GLN A 145 -15.40 -15.96 -33.49
CA GLN A 145 -14.18 -15.18 -33.53
C GLN A 145 -13.63 -15.07 -32.10
N VAL A 146 -12.70 -15.96 -31.79
CA VAL A 146 -11.84 -15.81 -30.61
C VAL A 146 -10.82 -14.74 -30.97
N LEU A 147 -10.98 -13.55 -30.41
CA LEU A 147 -9.84 -12.66 -30.22
C LEU A 147 -8.96 -13.33 -29.17
N THR A 148 -8.09 -14.22 -29.64
CA THR A 148 -6.88 -14.54 -28.90
C THR A 148 -6.15 -13.22 -28.90
N GLY A 149 -6.22 -12.46 -27.80
CA GLY A 149 -5.16 -11.50 -27.56
C GLY A 149 -3.90 -12.31 -27.76
N GLU A 150 -3.07 -11.94 -28.75
CA GLU A 150 -1.72 -12.48 -28.79
C GLU A 150 -1.27 -12.39 -27.34
N GLU A 151 -0.98 -13.54 -26.73
CA GLU A 151 -0.17 -13.58 -25.54
C GLU A 151 1.09 -12.89 -25.99
N SER A 152 1.09 -11.59 -25.75
CA SER A 152 2.00 -10.72 -26.41
C SER A 152 3.23 -10.81 -25.53
N GLU A 153 3.97 -11.90 -25.75
CA GLU A 153 5.39 -11.91 -25.51
C GLU A 153 5.97 -10.59 -26.05
N GLU A 154 5.42 -10.02 -27.13
CA GLU A 154 5.81 -8.72 -27.65
C GLU A 154 5.40 -7.53 -26.76
N THR A 155 4.29 -7.55 -26.02
CA THR A 155 3.83 -6.49 -25.10
C THR A 155 4.54 -6.60 -23.76
N GLU A 156 4.75 -7.81 -23.21
CA GLU A 156 5.61 -8.01 -22.03
C GLU A 156 7.08 -7.78 -22.37
N LYS A 157 7.58 -8.20 -23.54
CA LYS A 157 8.91 -7.79 -24.04
C LYS A 157 8.96 -6.29 -24.26
N ASN A 158 7.92 -5.63 -24.77
CA ASN A 158 7.92 -4.18 -24.94
C ASN A 158 7.92 -3.45 -23.59
N ILE A 159 7.12 -3.88 -22.62
CA ILE A 159 7.09 -3.31 -21.27
C ILE A 159 8.43 -3.56 -20.57
N SER A 160 8.95 -4.78 -20.58
CA SER A 160 10.24 -5.11 -19.95
C SER A 160 11.43 -4.43 -20.65
N THR A 161 11.39 -4.30 -21.97
CA THR A 161 12.38 -3.54 -22.75
C THR A 161 12.29 -2.05 -22.42
N ARG A 162 11.08 -1.46 -22.35
CA ARG A 162 10.87 -0.07 -21.94
C ARG A 162 11.32 0.19 -20.51
N VAL A 163 11.00 -0.70 -19.57
CA VAL A 163 11.46 -0.63 -18.17
C VAL A 163 12.99 -0.74 -18.09
N THR A 164 13.61 -1.57 -18.92
CA THR A 164 15.07 -1.71 -19.00
C THR A 164 15.73 -0.45 -19.57
N VAL A 165 15.16 0.14 -20.62
CA VAL A 165 15.61 1.42 -21.18
C VAL A 165 15.47 2.55 -20.16
N ILE A 166 14.35 2.61 -19.43
CA ILE A 166 14.13 3.61 -18.38
C ILE A 166 15.16 3.43 -17.26
N LYS A 167 15.41 2.21 -16.78
CA LYS A 167 16.47 1.94 -15.78
C LYS A 167 17.85 2.40 -16.27
N LYS A 168 18.16 2.17 -17.55
CA LYS A 168 19.43 2.62 -18.17
C LYS A 168 19.51 4.14 -18.27
N ASN A 169 18.42 4.80 -18.62
CA ASN A 169 18.33 6.26 -18.69
C ASN A 169 18.42 6.92 -17.32
N ILE A 170 17.80 6.34 -16.29
CA ILE A 170 17.92 6.79 -14.90
C ILE A 170 19.37 6.66 -14.41
N LYS A 171 20.03 5.51 -14.66
CA LYS A 171 21.45 5.35 -14.32
C LYS A 171 22.35 6.35 -15.07
N ARG A 172 22.08 6.60 -16.34
CA ARG A 172 22.84 7.56 -17.16
C ARG A 172 22.64 8.99 -16.67
N ASN A 173 21.41 9.39 -16.40
CA ASN A 173 21.10 10.70 -15.83
C ASN A 173 21.72 10.86 -14.45
N HIS A 174 21.66 9.85 -13.58
CA HIS A 174 22.31 9.87 -12.28
C HIS A 174 23.83 10.07 -12.41
N LEU A 175 24.48 9.33 -13.32
CA LEU A 175 25.91 9.46 -13.59
C LEU A 175 26.27 10.83 -14.17
N GLN A 176 25.41 11.40 -15.03
CA GLN A 176 25.60 12.73 -15.58
C GLN A 176 25.43 13.83 -14.53
N THR A 177 24.49 13.67 -13.59
CA THR A 177 24.33 14.56 -12.44
C THR A 177 25.54 14.51 -11.53
N LEU A 178 26.09 13.32 -11.23
CA LEU A 178 27.31 13.19 -10.44
C LEU A 178 28.50 13.91 -11.10
N LYS A 179 28.72 13.68 -12.40
CA LYS A 179 29.80 14.40 -13.13
C LYS A 179 29.61 15.91 -13.15
N ARG A 180 28.36 16.38 -13.21
CA ARG A 180 28.05 17.81 -13.11
C ARG A 180 28.34 18.34 -11.71
N MET A 181 28.04 17.58 -10.65
CA MET A 181 28.41 17.93 -9.28
C MET A 181 29.92 18.05 -9.12
N ASP A 182 30.71 17.08 -9.61
CA ASP A 182 32.18 17.15 -9.55
C ASP A 182 32.71 18.39 -10.30
N SER A 183 32.15 18.69 -11.47
CA SER A 183 32.55 19.89 -12.23
C SER A 183 32.16 21.20 -11.55
N LEU A 184 31.06 21.22 -10.78
CA LEU A 184 30.66 22.36 -9.97
C LEU A 184 31.58 22.55 -8.76
N GLU A 185 32.01 21.47 -8.12
CA GLU A 185 33.01 21.54 -7.04
C GLU A 185 34.34 22.10 -7.55
N GLU A 186 34.80 21.66 -8.73
CA GLU A 186 36.02 22.19 -9.34
C GLU A 186 35.89 23.66 -9.75
N MET A 187 34.73 24.07 -10.26
CA MET A 187 34.46 25.50 -10.51
C MET A 187 34.41 26.32 -9.22
N LEU A 188 33.79 25.81 -8.16
CA LEU A 188 33.77 26.47 -6.85
C LEU A 188 35.17 26.62 -6.27
N LYS A 189 36.02 25.59 -6.35
CA LYS A 189 37.43 25.69 -5.94
C LYS A 189 38.16 26.78 -6.72
N LYS A 190 37.99 26.82 -8.04
CA LYS A 190 38.60 27.87 -8.89
C LYS A 190 38.12 29.27 -8.51
N ILE A 191 36.84 29.43 -8.17
CA ILE A 191 36.29 30.71 -7.70
C ILE A 191 36.89 31.07 -6.34
N TRP A 192 36.96 30.15 -5.38
CA TRP A 192 37.60 30.37 -4.09
C TRP A 192 39.07 30.78 -4.24
N THR A 193 39.85 30.09 -5.07
CA THR A 193 41.26 30.45 -5.32
C THR A 193 41.44 31.80 -5.97
N LYS A 194 40.48 32.24 -6.80
CA LYS A 194 40.49 33.59 -7.37
C LYS A 194 40.14 34.62 -6.31
N LEU A 195 39.10 34.39 -5.51
CA LEU A 195 38.70 35.30 -4.44
C LEU A 195 39.77 35.48 -3.36
N GLU A 196 40.58 34.44 -3.13
CA GLU A 196 41.71 34.47 -2.19
C GLU A 196 43.01 35.02 -2.83
N GLY A 197 43.06 35.08 -4.16
CA GLY A 197 44.06 35.84 -4.91
C GLY A 197 43.71 37.33 -4.94
N ASP A 198 42.45 37.67 -5.23
CA ASP A 198 41.94 39.04 -5.26
C ASP A 198 42.03 39.70 -3.87
N LYS A 199 41.77 38.96 -2.77
CA LYS A 199 42.01 39.45 -1.40
C LYS A 199 43.48 39.72 -1.09
N LYS A 200 44.41 39.01 -1.73
CA LYS A 200 45.85 39.27 -1.58
C LYS A 200 46.30 40.44 -2.45
N GLU A 201 45.65 40.68 -3.58
CA GLU A 201 45.89 41.87 -4.40
C GLU A 201 45.32 43.13 -3.73
N GLU A 202 44.14 43.07 -3.09
CA GLU A 202 43.61 44.19 -2.26
C GLU A 202 44.49 44.48 -1.03
N GLU A 203 45.02 43.47 -0.31
CA GLU A 203 45.96 43.69 0.80
C GLU A 203 47.34 44.22 0.33
N ILE A 204 47.73 43.97 -0.93
CA ILE A 204 48.97 44.52 -1.50
C ILE A 204 48.73 45.95 -2.02
N GLU A 205 47.61 46.23 -2.69
CA GLU A 205 47.27 47.59 -3.15
C GLU A 205 47.05 48.57 -1.99
N GLU A 206 46.37 48.19 -0.90
CA GLU A 206 46.29 49.04 0.30
C GLU A 206 47.66 49.31 0.95
N SER A 207 48.65 48.41 0.78
CA SER A 207 50.01 48.62 1.28
C SER A 207 50.90 49.46 0.35
N SER A 208 50.53 49.61 -0.92
CA SER A 208 51.27 50.42 -1.91
C SER A 208 50.64 51.78 -2.22
N ASP A 209 49.33 51.97 -2.00
CA ASP A 209 48.66 53.26 -2.20
C ASP A 209 48.92 54.28 -1.06
N GLU A 210 49.45 53.86 0.10
CA GLU A 210 50.01 54.80 1.08
C GLU A 210 51.36 55.40 0.62
N GLU A 211 52.08 54.80 -0.35
CA GLU A 211 53.40 55.28 -0.78
C GLU A 211 53.38 56.17 -2.05
N SER A 212 52.27 56.27 -2.81
CA SER A 212 52.24 56.99 -4.10
C SER A 212 51.18 58.10 -4.26
N GLY A 213 50.50 58.50 -3.17
CA GLY A 213 49.46 59.54 -3.16
C GLY A 213 49.94 61.00 -3.06
N GLU A 214 51.24 61.28 -3.13
CA GLU A 214 51.78 62.64 -3.20
C GLU A 214 52.28 62.95 -4.62
N GLU A 215 51.72 64.00 -5.21
CA GLU A 215 52.23 64.76 -6.37
C GLU A 215 52.05 64.14 -7.78
N SER A 216 50.94 64.47 -8.45
CA SER A 216 50.96 65.16 -9.77
C SER A 216 49.59 65.15 -10.46
N GLY A 217 48.67 66.01 -9.99
CA GLY A 217 47.51 66.43 -10.76
C GLY A 217 47.70 67.85 -11.27
N GLU A 218 48.15 68.04 -12.51
CA GLU A 218 47.99 69.32 -13.19
C GLU A 218 47.97 69.20 -14.72
N GLN A 219 46.95 69.84 -15.30
CA GLN A 219 46.83 70.34 -16.67
C GLN A 219 46.31 69.43 -17.80
N SER A 220 45.08 69.76 -18.21
CA SER A 220 44.73 70.40 -19.52
C SER A 220 43.73 69.63 -20.37
N GLY A 221 42.76 70.38 -20.90
CA GLY A 221 41.76 69.91 -21.85
C GLY A 221 40.54 70.82 -21.96
N GLU A 222 40.77 72.11 -22.23
CA GLU A 222 39.80 73.00 -22.87
C GLU A 222 39.56 72.55 -24.32
N GLU A 223 38.31 72.60 -24.78
CA GLU A 223 37.79 73.38 -25.93
C GLU A 223 36.60 72.67 -26.61
N GLU A 224 35.48 73.41 -26.60
CA GLU A 224 34.15 73.12 -27.13
C GLU A 224 34.06 73.42 -28.65
N ASP A 225 32.88 73.07 -29.20
CA ASP A 225 32.27 73.46 -30.49
C ASP A 225 32.84 74.65 -31.30
#